data_AF-A0A524ERC1-F1
#
_entry.id   AF-A0A524ERC1-F1
#
_cell.length_a   1.000
_cell.length_b   1.000
_cell.length_c   1.000
_cell.angle_alpha   90.00
_cell.angle_beta   90.00
_cell.angle_gamma   90.00
#
_symmetry.space_group_name_H-M   'P 1'
#
loop_
_entity.id
_entity.type
_entity.pdbx_description
1 polymer ?
#
loop_
_entity_poly.entity_id
_entity_poly.type
_entity_poly.pdbx_seq_one_letter_code
_entity_poly.pdbx_strand_id
1 'polypeptide(L)'
;MSKKTILKISSLIALIFSAIGAILLLFTPWAYWWYSYRVSGSYGTYHYYGSGVVNIATWPATIFILLVVLFLAICAAISLLTLISEANITRKHILISLVLAIISLIMIVIGAVVTVIDMRAHELYWAFGAGFYGSLFGTIFTILFTSIMLYAKEK
;
A
#
# COMPACT_ATOMS: atom_id res chain seq x y z
N MET A 1 -31.16 -4.96 -4.73
CA MET A 1 -30.38 -5.37 -3.55
C MET A 1 -30.60 -4.36 -2.43
N SER A 2 -30.79 -4.78 -1.17
CA SER A 2 -31.05 -3.84 -0.07
C SER A 2 -29.80 -3.01 0.29
N LYS A 3 -29.97 -1.78 0.81
CA LYS A 3 -28.84 -0.94 1.28
C LYS A 3 -28.00 -1.64 2.35
N LYS A 4 -28.65 -2.39 3.24
CA LYS A 4 -27.97 -3.21 4.26
C LYS A 4 -27.08 -4.28 3.64
N THR A 5 -27.57 -4.96 2.60
CA THR A 5 -26.77 -5.96 1.87
C THR A 5 -25.58 -5.29 1.16
N ILE A 6 -25.79 -4.13 0.52
CA ILE A 6 -24.72 -3.36 -0.12
C ILE A 6 -23.65 -2.96 0.90
N LEU A 7 -24.06 -2.46 2.08
CA LEU A 7 -23.15 -2.08 3.15
C LEU A 7 -22.30 -3.27 3.62
N LYS A 8 -22.89 -4.44 3.85
CA LYS A 8 -22.14 -5.63 4.28
C LYS A 8 -21.15 -6.12 3.23
N ILE A 9 -21.56 -6.21 1.97
CA ILE A 9 -20.70 -6.67 0.88
C ILE A 9 -19.54 -5.69 0.67
N SER A 10 -19.83 -4.39 0.60
CA SER A 10 -18.78 -3.37 0.47
C SER A 10 -17.83 -3.35 1.68
N SER A 11 -18.34 -3.53 2.90
CA SER A 11 -17.50 -3.64 4.11
C SER A 11 -16.57 -4.85 4.07
N LEU A 12 -17.08 -6.02 3.66
CA LEU A 12 -16.27 -7.23 3.52
C LEU A 12 -15.16 -7.04 2.48
N ILE A 13 -15.48 -6.44 1.33
CA ILE A 13 -14.49 -6.23 0.27
C ILE A 13 -13.46 -5.18 0.70
N ALA A 14 -13.89 -4.07 1.31
CA ALA A 14 -12.98 -3.05 1.87
C ALA A 14 -12.03 -3.65 2.92
N LEU A 15 -12.55 -4.53 3.80
CA LEU A 15 -11.74 -5.27 4.77
C LEU A 15 -10.66 -6.11 4.09
N ILE A 16 -11.03 -6.91 3.09
CA ILE A 16 -10.09 -7.80 2.39
C ILE A 16 -8.98 -6.97 1.71
N PHE A 17 -9.32 -5.93 0.97
CA PHE A 17 -8.33 -5.14 0.23
C PHE A 17 -7.45 -4.28 1.13
N SER A 18 -7.97 -3.73 2.22
CA SER A 18 -7.18 -2.98 3.20
C SER A 18 -6.21 -3.90 3.95
N ALA A 19 -6.67 -5.09 4.35
CA ALA A 19 -5.82 -6.10 5.00
C ALA A 19 -4.73 -6.63 4.04
N ILE A 20 -5.09 -7.01 2.81
CA ILE A 20 -4.12 -7.46 1.80
C ILE A 20 -3.10 -6.37 1.50
N GLY A 21 -3.55 -5.12 1.32
CA GLY A 21 -2.67 -3.98 1.08
C GLY A 21 -1.66 -3.79 2.21
N ALA A 22 -2.10 -3.85 3.47
CA ALA A 22 -1.24 -3.74 4.64
C ALA A 22 -0.25 -4.93 4.76
N ILE A 23 -0.72 -6.16 4.59
CA ILE A 23 0.09 -7.39 4.68
C ILE A 23 1.16 -7.40 3.60
N LEU A 24 0.79 -7.18 2.33
CA LEU A 24 1.77 -7.17 1.24
C LEU A 24 2.84 -6.10 1.45
N LEU A 25 2.44 -4.93 1.94
CA LEU A 25 3.37 -3.84 2.20
C LEU A 25 4.37 -4.15 3.34
N LEU A 26 3.96 -4.93 4.35
CA LEU A 26 4.83 -5.36 5.45
C LEU A 26 5.77 -6.51 5.06
N PHE A 27 5.26 -7.50 4.34
CA PHE A 27 5.92 -8.79 4.19
C PHE A 27 6.57 -9.00 2.84
N THR A 28 6.29 -8.15 1.85
CA THR A 28 6.87 -8.29 0.52
C THR A 28 7.70 -7.07 0.13
N PRO A 29 8.72 -7.22 -0.73
CA PRO A 29 9.54 -6.09 -1.17
C PRO A 29 8.70 -5.00 -1.84
N TRP A 30 8.99 -3.75 -1.46
CA TRP A 30 8.47 -2.56 -2.09
C TRP A 30 9.01 -2.41 -3.51
N ALA A 31 10.32 -2.62 -3.69
CA ALA A 31 11.00 -2.61 -4.97
C ALA A 31 12.19 -3.57 -4.97
N TYR A 32 12.63 -3.93 -6.17
CA TYR A 32 13.84 -4.70 -6.45
C TYR A 32 14.79 -3.82 -7.26
N TRP A 33 16.09 -3.99 -7.04
CA TRP A 33 17.12 -3.31 -7.82
C TRP A 33 18.27 -4.24 -8.16
N TRP A 34 18.95 -3.93 -9.26
CA TRP A 34 20.16 -4.62 -9.69
C TRP A 34 21.09 -3.68 -10.46
N TYR A 35 22.38 -3.97 -10.42
CA TYR A 35 23.39 -3.30 -11.24
C TYR A 35 24.35 -4.30 -11.87
N SER A 36 24.98 -3.85 -12.95
CA SER A 36 26.09 -4.53 -13.58
C SER A 36 27.07 -3.50 -14.11
N TYR A 37 28.33 -3.54 -13.70
CA TYR A 37 29.36 -2.69 -14.28
C TYR A 37 30.64 -3.49 -14.59
N ARG A 38 31.35 -3.03 -15.62
CA ARG A 38 32.62 -3.60 -16.05
C ARG A 38 33.75 -2.73 -15.53
N VAL A 39 34.75 -3.35 -14.90
CA VAL A 39 36.00 -2.69 -14.54
C VAL A 39 37.10 -3.28 -15.41
N SER A 40 37.64 -2.48 -16.33
CA SER A 40 38.82 -2.86 -17.11
C SER A 40 40.08 -2.36 -16.42
N GLY A 41 40.95 -3.30 -16.03
CA GLY A 41 42.27 -3.01 -15.46
C GLY A 41 43.38 -3.63 -16.31
N SER A 42 44.63 -3.40 -15.92
CA SER A 42 45.82 -3.88 -16.65
C SER A 42 45.90 -5.41 -16.81
N TYR A 43 45.12 -6.18 -16.04
CA TYR A 43 45.11 -7.65 -16.05
C TYR A 43 43.81 -8.27 -16.61
N GLY A 44 42.89 -7.46 -17.17
CA GLY A 44 41.65 -7.95 -17.76
C GLY A 44 40.42 -7.11 -17.39
N THR A 45 39.27 -7.52 -17.93
CA THR A 45 37.98 -6.90 -17.62
C THR A 45 37.20 -7.78 -16.65
N TYR A 46 36.91 -7.26 -15.46
CA TYR A 46 36.08 -7.91 -14.45
C TYR A 46 34.64 -7.40 -14.56
N HIS A 47 33.70 -8.32 -14.43
CA HIS A 47 32.27 -8.03 -14.41
C HIS A 47 31.74 -8.16 -12.98
N TYR A 48 31.19 -7.08 -12.45
CA TYR A 48 30.52 -7.08 -11.15
C TYR A 48 29.02 -7.00 -11.33
N TYR A 49 28.30 -7.88 -10.63
CA TYR A 49 26.85 -7.91 -10.56
C TYR A 49 26.43 -7.78 -9.10
N GLY A 50 25.39 -7.01 -8.84
CA GLY A 50 24.78 -6.89 -7.52
C GLY A 50 23.28 -6.74 -7.64
N SER A 51 22.55 -7.21 -6.64
CA SER A 51 21.10 -7.06 -6.54
C SER A 51 20.67 -6.90 -5.10
N GLY A 52 19.48 -6.32 -4.92
CA GLY A 52 18.91 -6.12 -3.60
C GLY A 52 17.43 -5.78 -3.63
N VAL A 53 16.88 -5.57 -2.43
CA VAL A 53 15.48 -5.26 -2.22
C VAL A 53 15.32 -4.00 -1.38
N VAL A 54 14.29 -3.24 -1.73
CA VAL A 54 13.77 -2.15 -0.91
C VAL A 54 12.63 -2.73 -0.08
N ASN A 55 12.80 -2.76 1.23
CA ASN A 55 11.77 -3.19 2.17
C ASN A 55 11.70 -2.20 3.34
N ILE A 56 10.83 -2.50 4.31
CA ILE A 56 10.65 -1.69 5.51
C ILE A 56 11.92 -1.52 6.36
N ALA A 57 12.93 -2.37 6.22
CA ALA A 57 14.16 -2.28 7.00
C ALA A 57 15.27 -1.49 6.29
N THR A 58 15.22 -1.41 4.95
CA THR A 58 16.35 -0.92 4.14
C THR A 58 16.14 0.46 3.54
N TRP A 59 14.95 1.07 3.69
CA TRP A 59 14.59 2.27 2.93
C TRP A 59 14.45 3.54 3.78
N PRO A 60 14.96 4.71 3.35
CA PRO A 60 14.87 5.96 4.12
C PRO A 60 13.43 6.39 4.44
N ALA A 61 12.45 5.95 3.64
CA ALA A 61 11.04 6.27 3.81
C ALA A 61 10.24 5.15 4.51
N THR A 62 10.90 4.27 5.28
CA THR A 62 10.24 3.28 6.16
C THR A 62 9.10 3.86 6.98
N ILE A 63 9.28 5.07 7.53
CA ILE A 63 8.24 5.69 8.37
C ILE A 63 6.95 5.96 7.58
N PHE A 64 7.06 6.31 6.30
CA PHE A 64 5.89 6.50 5.43
C PHE A 64 5.19 5.17 5.16
N ILE A 65 5.97 4.11 4.91
CA ILE A 65 5.42 2.77 4.70
C ILE A 65 4.68 2.28 5.95
N LEU A 66 5.28 2.42 7.13
CA LEU A 66 4.65 2.01 8.40
C LEU A 66 3.36 2.78 8.70
N LEU A 67 3.32 4.08 8.38
CA LEU A 67 2.12 4.89 8.52
C LEU A 67 1.01 4.44 7.55
N VAL A 68 1.34 4.10 6.31
CA VAL A 68 0.38 3.53 5.35
C VAL A 68 -0.18 2.20 5.87
N VAL A 69 0.67 1.32 6.38
CA VAL A 69 0.23 0.06 7.00
C VAL A 69 -0.73 0.32 8.15
N LEU A 70 -0.40 1.25 9.04
CA LEU A 70 -1.25 1.61 10.18
C LEU A 70 -2.61 2.14 9.72
N PHE A 71 -2.64 3.04 8.75
CA PHE A 71 -3.88 3.61 8.22
C PHE A 71 -4.75 2.56 7.53
N LEU A 72 -4.15 1.66 6.75
CA LEU A 72 -4.87 0.54 6.14
C LEU A 72 -5.39 -0.44 7.20
N ALA A 73 -4.64 -0.70 8.27
CA ALA A 73 -5.11 -1.52 9.39
C ALA A 73 -6.30 -0.88 10.13
N ILE A 74 -6.30 0.45 10.30
CA ILE A 74 -7.46 1.18 10.84
C ILE A 74 -8.66 1.05 9.90
N CYS A 75 -8.45 1.16 8.57
CA CYS A 75 -9.52 0.96 7.60
C CYS A 75 -10.11 -0.46 7.66
N ALA A 76 -9.24 -1.47 7.82
CA ALA A 76 -9.64 -2.86 8.02
C ALA A 76 -10.48 -3.01 9.30
N ALA A 77 -10.04 -2.42 10.42
CA ALA A 77 -10.77 -2.46 11.68
C ALA A 77 -12.16 -1.81 11.57
N ILE A 78 -12.28 -0.64 10.94
CA ILE A 78 -13.57 0.03 10.72
C ILE A 78 -14.48 -0.81 9.82
N SER A 79 -13.93 -1.41 8.77
CA SER A 79 -14.68 -2.28 7.85
C SER A 79 -15.18 -3.54 8.55
N LEU A 80 -14.35 -4.16 9.40
CA LEU A 80 -14.72 -5.31 10.23
C LEU A 80 -15.83 -4.96 11.23
N LEU A 81 -15.70 -3.84 11.93
CA LEU A 81 -16.72 -3.37 12.87
C LEU A 81 -18.05 -3.07 12.16
N THR A 82 -18.00 -2.53 10.95
CA THR A 82 -19.20 -2.28 10.12
C THR A 82 -19.88 -3.59 9.71
N LEU A 83 -19.10 -4.64 9.45
CA LEU A 83 -19.61 -5.97 9.10
C LEU A 83 -20.30 -6.67 10.29
N ILE A 84 -19.70 -6.56 11.49
CA ILE A 84 -20.17 -7.26 12.71
C ILE A 84 -21.32 -6.50 13.39
N SER A 85 -21.17 -5.18 13.60
CA SER A 85 -22.11 -4.37 14.36
C SER A 85 -22.38 -3.03 13.69
N GLU A 86 -23.36 -3.03 12.78
CA GLU A 86 -23.83 -1.83 12.08
C GLU A 86 -24.27 -0.70 13.04
N ALA A 87 -24.73 -1.04 14.24
CA ALA A 87 -25.25 -0.08 15.23
C ALA A 87 -24.13 0.76 15.88
N ASN A 88 -22.93 0.19 16.03
CA ASN A 88 -21.83 0.85 16.74
C ASN A 88 -20.99 1.77 15.84
N ILE A 89 -21.10 1.60 14.51
CA ILE A 89 -20.37 2.41 13.54
C ILE A 89 -21.27 3.49 12.95
N THR A 90 -20.90 4.75 13.24
CA THR A 90 -21.52 5.93 12.64
C THR A 90 -20.89 6.27 11.29
N ARG A 91 -21.61 7.02 10.46
CA ARG A 91 -21.12 7.54 9.16
C ARG A 91 -19.79 8.30 9.27
N LYS A 92 -19.53 8.95 10.42
CA LYS A 92 -18.27 9.66 10.68
C LYS A 92 -17.06 8.73 10.70
N HIS A 93 -17.19 7.53 11.25
CA HIS A 93 -16.09 6.55 11.26
C HIS A 93 -15.75 6.07 9.85
N ILE A 94 -16.77 5.79 9.03
CA ILE A 94 -16.56 5.41 7.63
C ILE A 94 -15.91 6.55 6.84
N LEU A 95 -16.29 7.80 7.13
CA LEU A 95 -15.65 8.98 6.54
C LEU A 95 -14.17 9.11 6.93
N ILE A 96 -13.84 8.88 8.21
CA ILE A 96 -12.45 8.84 8.69
C ILE A 96 -11.67 7.75 7.94
N SER A 97 -12.24 6.55 7.80
CA SER A 97 -11.64 5.47 7.02
C SER A 97 -11.34 5.88 5.59
N LEU A 98 -12.27 6.59 4.93
CA LEU A 98 -12.07 7.07 3.57
C LEU A 98 -10.92 8.08 3.49
N VAL A 99 -10.87 9.05 4.40
CA VAL A 99 -9.80 10.05 4.46
C VAL A 99 -8.44 9.39 4.69
N LEU A 100 -8.36 8.44 5.62
CA LEU A 100 -7.12 7.69 5.89
C LEU A 100 -6.66 6.88 4.67
N ALA A 101 -7.57 6.24 3.94
CA ALA A 101 -7.23 5.51 2.72
C ALA A 101 -6.74 6.45 1.60
N ILE A 102 -7.32 7.64 1.46
CA ILE A 102 -6.86 8.66 0.50
C ILE A 102 -5.46 9.16 0.87
N ILE A 103 -5.22 9.47 2.15
CA ILE A 103 -3.90 9.88 2.64
C ILE A 103 -2.88 8.76 2.37
N SER A 104 -3.26 7.50 2.63
CA SER A 104 -2.41 6.34 2.35
C SER A 104 -2.03 6.25 0.87
N LEU A 105 -2.98 6.48 -0.04
CA LEU A 105 -2.72 6.49 -1.48
C LEU A 105 -1.71 7.58 -1.87
N ILE A 106 -1.88 8.79 -1.33
CA ILE A 106 -0.95 9.91 -1.57
C ILE A 106 0.45 9.54 -1.07
N MET A 107 0.57 8.96 0.13
CA MET A 107 1.85 8.51 0.69
C MET A 107 2.51 7.41 -0.14
N ILE A 108 1.73 6.44 -0.65
CA ILE A 108 2.23 5.40 -1.57
C ILE A 108 2.79 6.03 -2.85
N VAL A 109 2.08 7.00 -3.44
CA VAL A 109 2.53 7.69 -4.66
C VAL A 109 3.80 8.51 -4.40
N ILE A 110 3.84 9.28 -3.32
CA ILE A 110 5.06 10.02 -2.92
C ILE A 110 6.22 9.05 -2.73
N GLY A 111 5.99 7.94 -2.02
CA GLY A 111 7.02 6.94 -1.80
C GLY A 111 7.52 6.32 -3.10
N ALA A 112 6.63 6.08 -4.06
CA ALA A 112 7.00 5.55 -5.38
C ALA A 112 7.90 6.54 -6.11
N VAL A 113 7.55 7.82 -6.13
CA VAL A 113 8.35 8.88 -6.76
C VAL A 113 9.73 8.97 -6.12
N VAL A 114 9.82 8.98 -4.78
CA VAL A 114 11.11 8.99 -4.06
C VAL A 114 11.95 7.77 -4.42
N THR A 115 11.35 6.58 -4.52
CA THR A 115 12.05 5.36 -4.94
C THR A 115 12.61 5.50 -6.34
N VAL A 116 11.82 6.02 -7.29
CA VAL A 116 12.27 6.21 -8.67
C VAL A 116 13.44 7.18 -8.74
N ILE A 117 13.38 8.29 -8.00
CA ILE A 117 14.45 9.31 -7.96
C ILE A 117 15.73 8.70 -7.39
N ASP A 118 15.63 8.00 -6.27
CA ASP A 118 16.78 7.37 -5.58
C ASP A 118 17.45 6.31 -6.46
N MET A 119 16.68 5.41 -7.08
CA MET A 119 17.21 4.38 -7.96
C MET A 119 17.88 4.97 -9.21
N ARG A 120 17.30 6.03 -9.78
CA ARG A 120 17.90 6.75 -10.91
C ARG A 120 19.20 7.47 -10.52
N ALA A 121 19.26 8.06 -9.34
CA ALA A 121 20.46 8.76 -8.86
C ALA A 121 21.66 7.82 -8.70
N HIS A 122 21.40 6.53 -8.42
CA HIS A 122 22.43 5.50 -8.27
C HIS A 122 22.64 4.66 -9.54
N GLU A 123 22.05 5.04 -10.68
CA GLU A 123 22.14 4.30 -11.96
C GLU A 123 21.74 2.83 -11.86
N LEU A 124 20.85 2.51 -10.91
CA LEU A 124 20.37 1.15 -10.70
C LEU A 124 19.26 0.82 -11.69
N TYR A 125 19.25 -0.40 -12.21
CA TYR A 125 18.04 -0.96 -12.80
C TYR A 125 17.10 -1.36 -11.66
N TRP A 126 15.81 -1.11 -11.83
CA TRP A 126 14.85 -1.33 -10.76
C TRP A 126 13.47 -1.68 -11.29
N ALA A 127 12.67 -2.33 -10.45
CA ALA A 127 11.26 -2.58 -10.68
C ALA A 127 10.50 -2.55 -9.35
N PHE A 128 9.28 -2.03 -9.37
CA PHE A 128 8.40 -2.14 -8.21
C PHE A 128 8.03 -3.60 -7.94
N GLY A 129 7.92 -3.93 -6.66
CA GLY A 129 7.59 -5.27 -6.19
C GLY A 129 6.13 -5.43 -5.78
N ALA A 130 5.84 -6.62 -5.24
CA ALA A 130 4.49 -6.97 -4.79
C ALA A 130 3.99 -6.06 -3.66
N GLY A 131 4.88 -5.50 -2.82
CA GLY A 131 4.50 -4.61 -1.74
C GLY A 131 3.93 -3.28 -2.26
N PHE A 132 4.55 -2.74 -3.31
CA PHE A 132 4.05 -1.55 -3.99
C PHE A 132 2.72 -1.80 -4.67
N TYR A 133 2.63 -2.78 -5.57
CA TYR A 133 1.39 -3.03 -6.32
C TYR A 133 0.25 -3.47 -5.40
N GLY A 134 0.54 -4.34 -4.44
CA GLY A 134 -0.41 -4.81 -3.44
C GLY A 134 -1.00 -3.68 -2.61
N SER A 135 -0.16 -2.78 -2.10
CA SER A 135 -0.63 -1.61 -1.35
C SER A 135 -1.37 -0.61 -2.23
N LEU A 136 -0.91 -0.36 -3.46
CA LEU A 136 -1.56 0.55 -4.40
C LEU A 136 -2.99 0.09 -4.73
N PHE A 137 -3.15 -1.14 -5.23
CA PHE A 137 -4.46 -1.68 -5.58
C PHE A 137 -5.32 -1.92 -4.34
N GLY A 138 -4.74 -2.45 -3.26
CA GLY A 138 -5.44 -2.61 -1.98
C GLY A 138 -6.03 -1.30 -1.48
N THR A 139 -5.27 -0.20 -1.58
CA THR A 139 -5.74 1.13 -1.18
C THR A 139 -6.82 1.67 -2.11
N ILE A 140 -6.65 1.57 -3.44
CA ILE A 140 -7.67 2.03 -4.42
C ILE A 140 -9.00 1.33 -4.21
N PHE A 141 -8.99 0.00 -4.05
CA PHE A 141 -10.23 -0.74 -3.79
C PHE A 141 -10.80 -0.43 -2.41
N THR A 142 -9.96 -0.23 -1.39
CA THR A 142 -10.42 0.24 -0.08
C THR A 142 -11.17 1.57 -0.20
N ILE A 143 -10.61 2.55 -0.92
CA ILE A 143 -11.27 3.84 -1.17
C ILE A 143 -12.62 3.66 -1.87
N LEU A 144 -12.65 2.86 -2.95
CA LEU A 144 -13.86 2.61 -3.73
C LEU A 144 -14.97 2.01 -2.87
N PHE A 145 -14.68 0.93 -2.15
CA PHE A 145 -15.69 0.22 -1.36
C PHE A 145 -16.08 0.99 -0.09
N THR A 146 -15.15 1.74 0.53
CA THR A 146 -15.49 2.65 1.63
C THR A 146 -16.41 3.78 1.17
N SER A 147 -16.24 4.28 -0.06
CA SER A 147 -17.15 5.27 -0.66
C SER A 147 -18.55 4.69 -0.88
N ILE A 148 -18.65 3.43 -1.30
CA ILE A 148 -19.93 2.72 -1.42
C ILE A 148 -20.57 2.50 -0.03
N MET A 149 -19.78 2.15 0.99
CA MET A 149 -20.27 2.04 2.38
C MET A 149 -20.88 3.36 2.86
N LEU A 150 -20.23 4.50 2.59
CA LEU A 150 -20.74 5.83 2.93
C LEU A 150 -22.06 6.17 2.24
N TYR A 151 -22.24 5.74 0.99
CA TYR A 151 -23.48 5.90 0.26
C TYR A 151 -24.60 5.01 0.83
N ALA A 152 -24.27 3.77 1.19
CA ALA A 152 -25.24 2.79 1.70
C ALA A 152 -25.66 3.07 3.16
N LYS A 153 -24.79 3.67 3.96
CA LYS A 153 -25.07 4.05 5.35
C LYS A 153 -25.93 5.30 5.39
N GLU A 154 -27.22 5.12 5.71
CA GLU A 154 -28.12 6.23 6.04
C GLU A 154 -27.63 6.96 7.30
N LYS A 155 -28.02 8.25 7.45
CA LYS A 155 -27.46 9.22 8.42
C LYS A 155 -27.00 8.63 9.75
#